data_AF-A0A954H8M3-F1
#
_entry.id   AF-A0A954H8M3-F1
#
_cell.length_a   1.000
_cell.length_b   1.000
_cell.length_c   1.000
_cell.angle_alpha   90.00
_cell.angle_beta   90.00
_cell.angle_gamma   90.00
#
_symmetry.space_group_name_H-M   'P 1'
#
loop_
_entity.id
_entity.type
_entity.pdbx_description
1 polymer ?
#
loop_
_entity_poly.entity_id
_entity_poly.type
_entity_poly.pdbx_seq_one_letter_code
_entity_poly.pdbx_strand_id
1 'polypeptide(L)'
;MTTSGKILVVIVILAGITGLFLMAKMTGIHSSHIQAYENASKELEAASKQNSDRKLKLDQAQQEHDRVIKPWYQNWDNVNTISNGDGSITLDAGKEQGIPVPSGDVPVELYAFRIDPTDATKSHFVKAFKVTDVQANQSTATALGYKTADEIAEWQSGNWRFWKMIPNSKYSLLNTLDTRRAEADLTLASKERHVDKQKELVTHAQKMLDNRHLELDGNPNFNGDENLPIEIRIGIIKAIEQTRNDQLNVSFEVDKLRREIKQTTDEINQLLEENKELVSRLPQ
;
A
#
# COMPACT_ATOMS: atom_id res chain seq x y z
N MET A 1 34.06 -49.00 -113.77
CA MET A 1 33.83 -48.97 -112.32
C MET A 1 33.49 -50.38 -111.85
N THR A 2 34.40 -51.03 -111.12
CA THR A 2 34.21 -52.36 -110.55
C THR A 2 33.18 -52.32 -109.42
N THR A 3 32.42 -53.40 -109.25
CA THR A 3 31.33 -53.54 -108.26
C THR A 3 31.79 -53.24 -106.84
N SER A 4 33.05 -53.55 -106.51
CA SER A 4 33.71 -53.26 -105.23
C SER A 4 33.91 -51.77 -104.96
N GLY A 5 34.21 -50.95 -105.98
CA GLY A 5 34.36 -49.50 -105.83
C GLY A 5 33.05 -48.79 -105.50
N LYS A 6 31.92 -49.29 -106.02
CA LYS A 6 30.58 -48.74 -105.71
C LYS A 6 30.17 -49.01 -104.26
N ILE A 7 30.49 -50.21 -103.75
CA ILE A 7 30.19 -50.60 -102.36
C ILE A 7 31.00 -49.74 -101.38
N LEU A 8 32.29 -49.50 -101.67
CA LEU A 8 33.15 -48.66 -100.83
C LEU A 8 32.68 -47.20 -100.77
N VAL A 9 32.26 -46.63 -101.90
CA VAL A 9 31.69 -45.27 -101.94
C VAL A 9 30.41 -45.18 -101.12
N VAL A 10 29.52 -46.18 -101.17
CA VAL A 10 28.29 -46.22 -100.38
C VAL A 10 28.59 -46.30 -98.88
N ILE A 11 29.58 -47.08 -98.46
CA ILE A 11 30.00 -47.19 -97.05
C ILE A 11 30.59 -45.87 -96.55
N VAL A 12 31.44 -45.20 -97.33
CA VAL A 12 32.02 -43.89 -96.96
C VAL A 12 30.93 -42.83 -96.82
N ILE A 13 29.94 -42.82 -97.72
CA ILE A 13 28.80 -41.90 -97.64
C ILE A 13 27.97 -42.20 -96.38
N LEU A 14 27.65 -43.47 -96.09
CA LEU A 14 26.92 -43.85 -94.88
C LEU A 14 27.69 -43.49 -93.60
N ALA A 15 28.99 -43.76 -93.54
CA ALA A 15 29.85 -43.40 -92.42
C ALA A 15 29.90 -41.88 -92.19
N GLY A 16 29.99 -41.09 -93.28
CA GLY A 16 29.93 -39.63 -93.23
C GLY A 16 28.59 -39.11 -92.69
N ILE A 17 27.47 -39.69 -93.13
CA ILE A 17 26.12 -39.33 -92.64
C ILE A 17 25.99 -39.68 -91.14
N THR A 18 26.42 -40.86 -90.72
CA THR A 18 26.39 -41.25 -89.29
C THR A 18 27.32 -40.40 -88.43
N GLY A 19 28.49 -40.02 -88.95
CA GLY A 19 29.44 -39.14 -88.25
C GLY A 19 28.88 -37.73 -88.05
N LEU A 20 28.23 -37.17 -89.07
CA LEU A 20 27.53 -35.88 -88.97
C LEU A 20 26.36 -35.94 -87.98
N PHE A 21 25.61 -37.04 -87.95
CA PHE A 21 24.52 -37.23 -87.00
C PHE A 21 25.01 -37.31 -85.54
N LEU A 22 26.10 -38.06 -85.29
CA LEU A 22 26.73 -38.14 -83.97
C LEU A 22 27.34 -36.81 -83.52
N MET A 23 28.02 -36.09 -84.42
CA MET A 23 28.53 -34.74 -84.17
C MET A 23 27.41 -33.76 -83.81
N ALA A 24 26.28 -33.81 -84.51
CA ALA A 24 25.10 -32.98 -84.23
C ALA A 24 24.46 -33.32 -82.86
N LYS A 25 24.38 -34.61 -82.51
CA LYS A 25 23.93 -35.05 -81.18
C LYS A 25 24.88 -34.60 -80.07
N MET A 26 26.20 -34.70 -80.30
CA MET A 26 27.21 -34.32 -79.32
C MET A 26 27.25 -32.81 -79.08
N THR A 27 27.12 -32.00 -80.14
CA THR A 27 26.98 -30.53 -80.01
C THR A 27 25.67 -30.14 -79.33
N GLY A 28 24.56 -30.84 -79.60
CA GLY A 28 23.30 -30.64 -78.89
C GLY A 28 23.42 -30.93 -77.39
N ILE A 29 24.05 -32.04 -77.01
CA ILE A 29 24.28 -32.40 -75.59
C ILE A 29 25.21 -31.37 -74.95
N HIS A 30 26.30 -30.98 -75.61
CA HIS A 30 27.24 -30.01 -75.06
C HIS A 30 26.59 -28.63 -74.88
N SER A 31 25.80 -28.17 -75.85
CA SER A 31 25.01 -26.95 -75.75
C SER A 31 24.00 -26.99 -74.60
N SER A 32 23.32 -28.14 -74.41
CA SER A 32 22.39 -28.31 -73.27
C SER A 32 23.10 -28.28 -71.91
N HIS A 33 24.32 -28.82 -71.81
CA HIS A 33 25.12 -28.75 -70.59
C HIS A 33 25.62 -27.34 -70.34
N ILE A 34 26.06 -26.61 -71.38
CA ILE A 34 26.46 -25.21 -71.26
C ILE A 34 25.27 -24.36 -70.80
N GLN A 35 24.09 -24.56 -71.38
CA GLN A 35 22.86 -23.87 -70.95
C GLN A 35 22.47 -24.24 -69.51
N ALA A 36 22.58 -25.51 -69.12
CA ALA A 36 22.31 -25.94 -67.75
C ALA A 36 23.29 -25.29 -66.76
N TYR A 37 24.57 -25.20 -67.11
CA TYR A 37 25.58 -24.50 -66.30
C TYR A 37 25.33 -23.00 -66.21
N GLU A 38 24.99 -22.34 -67.32
CA GLU A 38 24.64 -20.91 -67.31
C GLU A 38 23.39 -20.65 -66.45
N ASN A 39 22.36 -21.48 -66.58
CA ASN A 39 21.15 -21.36 -65.77
C ASN A 39 21.44 -21.60 -64.29
N ALA A 40 22.19 -22.64 -63.95
CA ALA A 40 22.61 -22.92 -62.59
C ALA A 40 23.46 -21.77 -62.00
N SER A 41 24.37 -21.18 -62.79
CA SER A 41 25.14 -20.01 -62.34
C SER A 41 24.27 -18.79 -62.08
N LYS A 42 23.25 -18.54 -62.92
CA LYS A 42 22.30 -17.44 -62.74
C LYS A 42 21.41 -17.66 -61.52
N GLU A 43 20.97 -18.89 -61.29
CA GLU A 43 20.20 -19.25 -60.10
C GLU A 43 21.03 -19.11 -58.82
N LEU A 44 22.31 -19.50 -58.85
CA LEU A 44 23.22 -19.37 -57.71
C LEU A 44 23.55 -17.90 -57.41
N GLU A 45 23.69 -17.07 -58.44
CA GLU A 45 23.84 -15.61 -58.29
C GLU A 45 22.56 -14.95 -57.77
N ALA A 46 21.38 -15.37 -58.23
CA ALA A 46 20.11 -14.87 -57.72
C ALA A 46 19.87 -15.28 -56.26
N ALA A 47 20.19 -16.53 -55.92
CA ALA A 47 20.10 -17.06 -54.55
C ALA A 47 21.10 -16.38 -53.60
N SER A 48 22.32 -16.08 -54.07
CA SER A 48 23.31 -15.36 -53.26
C SER A 48 22.87 -13.93 -52.97
N LYS A 49 22.34 -13.21 -53.97
CA LYS A 49 21.73 -11.87 -53.80
C LYS A 49 20.53 -11.91 -52.83
N GLN A 50 19.64 -12.90 -52.97
CA GLN A 50 18.51 -13.03 -52.06
C GLN A 50 18.96 -13.31 -50.61
N ASN A 51 20.02 -14.10 -50.43
CA ASN A 51 20.57 -14.37 -49.11
C ASN A 51 21.27 -13.14 -48.51
N SER A 52 21.99 -12.34 -49.30
CA SER A 52 22.56 -11.07 -48.81
C SER A 52 21.47 -10.10 -48.41
N ASP A 53 20.40 -9.97 -49.20
CA ASP A 53 19.28 -9.08 -48.89
C ASP A 53 18.54 -9.53 -47.62
N ARG A 54 18.36 -10.84 -47.43
CA ARG A 54 17.76 -11.39 -46.20
C ARG A 54 18.64 -11.13 -44.98
N LYS A 55 19.96 -11.30 -45.09
CA LYS A 55 20.89 -10.98 -44.00
C LYS A 55 20.84 -9.49 -43.65
N LEU A 56 20.86 -8.62 -44.67
CA LEU A 56 20.73 -7.18 -44.47
C LEU A 56 19.42 -6.83 -43.74
N LYS A 57 18.29 -7.41 -44.15
CA LYS A 57 17.00 -7.20 -43.50
C LYS A 57 16.97 -7.72 -42.05
N LEU A 58 17.61 -8.85 -41.79
CA LEU A 58 17.73 -9.42 -40.44
C LEU A 58 18.58 -8.51 -39.54
N ASP A 59 19.73 -8.05 -40.03
CA ASP A 59 20.60 -7.12 -39.30
C ASP A 59 19.89 -5.80 -39.03
N GLN A 60 19.17 -5.25 -40.02
CA GLN A 60 18.35 -4.05 -39.84
C GLN A 60 17.25 -4.27 -38.79
N ALA A 61 16.51 -5.38 -38.87
CA ALA A 61 15.47 -5.70 -37.90
C ALA A 61 16.04 -5.93 -36.49
N GLN A 62 17.21 -6.55 -36.36
CA GLN A 62 17.92 -6.71 -35.08
C GLN A 62 18.41 -5.38 -34.53
N GLN A 63 18.96 -4.50 -35.37
CA GLN A 63 19.36 -3.16 -34.96
C GLN A 63 18.17 -2.31 -34.54
N GLU A 64 17.04 -2.37 -35.25
CA GLU A 64 15.80 -1.69 -34.88
C GLU A 64 15.24 -2.26 -33.57
N HIS A 65 15.21 -3.58 -33.43
CA HIS A 65 14.84 -4.26 -32.20
C HIS A 65 15.72 -3.79 -31.04
N ASP A 66 17.04 -3.84 -31.16
CA ASP A 66 17.98 -3.40 -30.14
C ASP A 66 17.84 -1.91 -29.82
N ARG A 67 17.63 -1.06 -30.83
CA ARG A 67 17.40 0.38 -30.65
C ARG A 67 16.12 0.64 -29.87
N VAL A 68 15.08 -0.14 -30.13
CA VAL A 68 13.80 -0.02 -29.43
C VAL A 68 13.89 -0.65 -28.04
N ILE A 69 14.57 -1.78 -27.86
CA ILE A 69 14.54 -2.58 -26.63
C ILE A 69 15.61 -2.17 -25.61
N LYS A 70 16.85 -1.86 -26.01
CA LYS A 70 17.92 -1.48 -25.06
C LYS A 70 17.53 -0.32 -24.13
N PRO A 71 16.83 0.73 -24.60
CA PRO A 71 16.37 1.80 -23.71
C PRO A 71 15.28 1.37 -22.72
N TRP A 72 14.64 0.21 -22.90
CA TRP A 72 13.58 -0.33 -22.04
C TRP A 72 14.15 -1.24 -20.95
N TYR A 73 15.28 -1.92 -21.24
CA TYR A 73 16.01 -2.78 -20.29
C TYR A 73 17.20 -2.09 -19.64
N GLN A 74 17.34 -0.77 -19.78
CA GLN A 74 18.43 -0.05 -19.16
C GLN A 74 18.33 -0.19 -17.63
N ASN A 75 19.27 -0.96 -17.09
CA ASN A 75 19.50 -1.11 -15.67
C ASN A 75 20.83 -0.44 -15.31
N TRP A 76 20.87 0.11 -14.12
CA TRP A 76 22.09 0.59 -13.49
C TRP A 76 22.32 -0.29 -12.27
N ASP A 77 23.29 -1.19 -12.40
CA ASP A 77 23.65 -2.11 -11.32
C ASP A 77 24.70 -1.46 -10.41
N ASN A 78 24.62 -1.76 -9.11
CA ASN A 78 25.63 -1.37 -8.12
C ASN A 78 25.88 0.16 -8.05
N VAL A 79 24.81 0.95 -8.13
CA VAL A 79 24.84 2.40 -7.99
C VAL A 79 24.90 2.74 -6.51
N ASN A 80 25.96 3.43 -6.09
CA ASN A 80 26.06 3.94 -4.74
C ASN A 80 24.96 4.98 -4.51
N THR A 81 24.09 4.72 -3.54
CA THR A 81 22.90 5.52 -3.25
C THR A 81 22.91 5.97 -1.81
N ILE A 82 22.61 7.25 -1.59
CA ILE A 82 22.52 7.87 -0.27
C ILE A 82 21.07 8.31 -0.05
N SER A 83 20.47 7.92 1.07
CA SER A 83 19.16 8.42 1.49
C SER A 83 19.32 9.77 2.19
N ASN A 84 18.56 10.78 1.76
CA ASN A 84 18.63 12.14 2.31
C ASN A 84 17.68 12.34 3.51
N GLY A 85 16.86 11.34 3.86
CA GLY A 85 15.96 11.36 5.02
C GLY A 85 14.65 12.15 4.82
N ASP A 86 14.48 12.84 3.70
CA ASP A 86 13.29 13.63 3.34
C ASP A 86 12.37 12.93 2.31
N GLY A 87 12.71 11.68 1.96
CA GLY A 87 12.05 10.96 0.87
C GLY A 87 12.75 11.13 -0.49
N SER A 88 13.92 11.79 -0.53
CA SER A 88 14.79 11.81 -1.69
C SER A 88 16.03 10.94 -1.49
N ILE A 89 16.59 10.50 -2.62
CA ILE A 89 17.85 9.76 -2.70
C ILE A 89 18.79 10.45 -3.67
N THR A 90 20.08 10.34 -3.39
CA THR A 90 21.14 10.78 -4.27
C THR A 90 21.87 9.57 -4.81
N LEU A 91 22.04 9.54 -6.13
CA LEU A 91 22.53 8.42 -6.91
C LEU A 91 23.89 8.81 -7.49
N ASP A 92 24.92 7.97 -7.32
CA ASP A 92 26.22 8.13 -7.97
C ASP A 92 26.19 7.63 -9.43
N ALA A 93 25.17 8.08 -10.15
CA ALA A 93 24.98 7.90 -11.58
C ALA A 93 24.24 9.13 -12.11
N GLY A 94 24.67 9.64 -13.25
CA GLY A 94 24.12 10.83 -13.89
C GLY A 94 24.00 10.68 -15.41
N LYS A 95 24.11 11.80 -16.11
CA LYS A 95 23.97 11.87 -17.57
C LYS A 95 25.01 11.02 -18.30
N GLU A 96 26.24 10.95 -17.79
CA GLU A 96 27.33 10.17 -18.41
C GLU A 96 27.07 8.66 -18.32
N GLN A 97 26.39 8.23 -17.27
CA GLN A 97 25.95 6.85 -17.07
C GLN A 97 24.61 6.56 -17.79
N GLY A 98 24.09 7.54 -18.54
CA GLY A 98 22.91 7.38 -19.38
C GLY A 98 21.58 7.55 -18.66
N ILE A 99 21.56 8.17 -17.47
CA ILE A 99 20.29 8.56 -16.83
C ILE A 99 19.63 9.66 -17.68
N PRO A 100 18.35 9.49 -18.08
CA PRO A 100 17.66 10.49 -18.88
C PRO A 100 17.48 11.78 -18.08
N VAL A 101 17.79 12.91 -18.69
CA VAL A 101 17.46 14.22 -18.13
C VAL A 101 15.94 14.40 -18.23
N PRO A 102 15.24 14.72 -17.13
CA PRO A 102 13.82 15.01 -17.19
C PRO A 102 13.57 16.18 -18.15
N SER A 103 12.71 15.99 -19.14
CA SER A 103 12.42 16.99 -20.18
C SER A 103 10.92 17.28 -20.18
N GLY A 104 10.56 18.50 -19.76
CA GLY A 104 9.17 18.96 -19.73
C GLY A 104 8.26 18.14 -18.82
N ASP A 105 7.08 17.77 -19.32
CA ASP A 105 6.01 17.09 -18.58
C ASP A 105 6.18 15.57 -18.42
N VAL A 106 7.21 14.96 -19.03
CA VAL A 106 7.41 13.51 -18.94
C VAL A 106 8.35 13.21 -17.76
N PRO A 107 7.84 12.69 -16.62
CA PRO A 107 8.70 12.30 -15.51
C PRO A 107 9.58 11.11 -15.91
N VAL A 108 10.85 11.17 -15.51
CA VAL A 108 11.75 10.02 -15.61
C VAL A 108 11.61 9.23 -14.32
N GLU A 109 11.02 8.04 -14.42
CA GLU A 109 10.80 7.14 -13.29
C GLU A 109 11.85 6.04 -13.27
N LEU A 110 12.40 5.77 -12.09
CA LEU A 110 13.36 4.71 -11.82
C LEU A 110 12.82 3.81 -10.71
N TYR A 111 12.89 2.50 -10.93
CA TYR A 111 12.48 1.49 -9.98
C TYR A 111 13.71 1.01 -9.22
N ALA A 112 13.75 1.26 -7.91
CA ALA A 112 14.89 0.98 -7.07
C ALA A 112 14.80 -0.41 -6.42
N PHE A 113 15.89 -1.15 -6.49
CA PHE A 113 16.06 -2.44 -5.86
C PHE A 113 17.34 -2.43 -5.02
N ARG A 114 17.22 -2.65 -3.71
CA ARG A 114 18.38 -2.79 -2.85
C ARG A 114 18.95 -4.20 -2.99
N ILE A 115 20.24 -4.31 -3.24
CA ILE A 115 20.94 -5.59 -3.29
C ILE A 115 21.21 -6.03 -1.85
N ASP A 116 20.95 -7.30 -1.52
CA ASP A 116 21.26 -7.82 -0.19
C ASP A 116 22.80 -7.84 0.01
N PRO A 117 23.33 -7.23 1.09
CA PRO A 117 24.77 -7.20 1.34
C PRO A 117 25.38 -8.60 1.53
N THR A 118 24.57 -9.60 1.87
CA THR A 118 25.03 -10.98 2.08
C THR A 118 24.95 -11.84 0.82
N ASP A 119 24.10 -11.47 -0.14
CA ASP A 119 23.85 -12.23 -1.36
C ASP A 119 23.53 -11.29 -2.53
N ALA A 120 24.53 -11.05 -3.37
CA ALA A 120 24.42 -10.15 -4.54
C ALA A 120 23.38 -10.60 -5.58
N THR A 121 22.85 -11.83 -5.48
CA THR A 121 21.81 -12.34 -6.37
C THR A 121 20.40 -11.99 -5.91
N LYS A 122 20.24 -11.60 -4.63
CA LYS A 122 18.95 -11.19 -4.06
C LYS A 122 18.83 -9.69 -4.06
N SER A 123 17.70 -9.21 -4.55
CA SER A 123 17.38 -7.80 -4.54
C SER A 123 15.95 -7.60 -4.03
N HIS A 124 15.78 -6.63 -3.14
CA HIS A 124 14.49 -6.24 -2.59
C HIS A 124 14.03 -4.95 -3.25
N PHE A 125 12.81 -4.95 -3.77
CA PHE A 125 12.20 -3.72 -4.28
C PHE A 125 12.02 -2.74 -3.12
N VAL A 126 12.53 -1.52 -3.29
CA VAL A 126 12.41 -0.45 -2.30
C VAL A 126 11.22 0.42 -2.67
N LYS A 127 11.32 1.13 -3.80
CA LYS A 127 10.29 2.05 -4.28
C LYS A 127 10.55 2.47 -5.72
N ALA A 128 9.56 3.10 -6.33
CA ALA A 128 9.76 3.91 -7.52
C ALA A 128 10.17 5.34 -7.14
N PHE A 129 11.08 5.94 -7.90
CA PHE A 129 11.60 7.28 -7.70
C PHE A 129 11.48 8.09 -8.99
N LYS A 130 11.05 9.34 -8.88
CA LYS A 130 11.07 10.32 -9.96
C LYS A 130 12.39 11.08 -9.92
N VAL A 131 13.15 11.05 -11.00
CA VAL A 131 14.40 11.82 -11.12
C VAL A 131 14.06 13.31 -11.20
N THR A 132 14.66 14.11 -10.33
CA THR A 132 14.43 15.55 -10.21
C THR A 132 15.58 16.38 -10.75
N ASP A 133 16.81 15.96 -10.49
CA ASP A 133 18.03 16.62 -10.99
C ASP A 133 19.01 15.58 -11.55
N VAL A 134 19.68 15.93 -12.65
CA VAL A 134 20.66 15.06 -13.31
C VAL A 134 21.90 15.87 -13.67
N GLN A 135 22.99 15.57 -12.97
CA GLN A 135 24.33 16.11 -13.21
C GLN A 135 25.14 15.13 -14.06
N ALA A 136 26.43 15.43 -14.31
CA ALA A 136 27.29 14.59 -15.13
C ALA A 136 27.40 13.16 -14.56
N ASN A 137 27.74 13.04 -13.28
CA ASN A 137 27.99 11.75 -12.60
C ASN A 137 27.03 11.45 -11.44
N GLN A 138 26.14 12.38 -11.11
CA GLN A 138 25.23 12.26 -9.98
C GLN A 138 23.81 12.63 -10.41
N SER A 139 22.81 12.04 -9.79
CA SER A 139 21.42 12.44 -9.93
C SER A 139 20.69 12.40 -8.60
N THR A 140 19.66 13.21 -8.49
CA THR A 140 18.76 13.21 -7.33
C THR A 140 17.39 12.73 -7.79
N ALA A 141 16.77 11.87 -6.98
CA ALA A 141 15.45 11.36 -7.25
C ALA A 141 14.58 11.39 -5.99
N THR A 142 13.30 11.64 -6.16
CA THR A 142 12.32 11.70 -5.07
C THR A 142 11.36 10.53 -5.17
N ALA A 143 11.07 9.86 -4.06
CA ALA A 143 10.16 8.72 -4.05
C ALA A 143 8.77 9.09 -4.57
N LEU A 144 8.23 8.23 -5.43
CA LEU A 144 6.87 8.31 -5.94
C LEU A 144 5.87 7.72 -4.92
N GLY A 145 4.66 8.27 -4.92
CA GLY A 145 3.56 7.78 -4.09
C GLY A 145 3.63 8.19 -2.61
N TYR A 146 2.79 7.53 -1.80
CA TYR A 146 2.72 7.75 -0.36
C TYR A 146 3.98 7.21 0.32
N LYS A 147 4.56 7.96 1.25
CA LYS A 147 5.77 7.58 1.99
C LYS A 147 5.56 7.82 3.49
N THR A 148 6.03 6.88 4.30
CA THR A 148 5.99 6.98 5.78
C THR A 148 7.38 7.29 6.31
N ALA A 149 7.45 7.86 7.53
CA ALA A 149 8.74 8.15 8.16
C ALA A 149 9.54 6.86 8.44
N ASP A 150 8.85 5.79 8.85
CA ASP A 150 9.46 4.48 9.10
C ASP A 150 10.05 3.87 7.83
N GLU A 151 9.32 3.96 6.70
CA GLU A 151 9.82 3.50 5.41
C GLU A 151 11.08 4.27 4.98
N ILE A 152 11.10 5.60 5.15
CA ILE A 152 12.29 6.41 4.82
C ILE A 152 13.47 6.02 5.72
N ALA A 153 13.22 5.69 6.99
CA ALA A 153 14.25 5.23 7.91
C ALA A 153 14.83 3.86 7.52
N GLU A 154 14.08 3.01 6.82
CA GLU A 154 14.56 1.72 6.30
C GLU A 154 15.45 1.85 5.05
N TRP A 155 15.45 3.02 4.39
CA TRP A 155 16.27 3.29 3.20
C TRP A 155 17.73 3.50 3.59
N GLN A 156 18.42 2.39 3.82
CA GLN A 156 19.86 2.38 4.09
C GLN A 156 20.66 2.75 2.85
N SER A 157 21.64 3.64 3.03
CA SER A 157 22.63 3.96 2.01
C SER A 157 23.45 2.72 1.61
N GLY A 158 23.82 2.63 0.34
CA GLY A 158 24.62 1.52 -0.18
C GLY A 158 24.40 1.29 -1.67
N ASN A 159 24.76 0.09 -2.13
CA ASN A 159 24.67 -0.26 -3.54
C ASN A 159 23.28 -0.72 -3.93
N TRP A 160 22.63 0.05 -4.79
CA TRP A 160 21.29 -0.23 -5.28
C TRP A 160 21.33 -0.52 -6.79
N ARG A 161 20.29 -1.18 -7.27
CA ARG A 161 20.04 -1.46 -8.68
C ARG A 161 18.82 -0.67 -9.10
N PHE A 162 18.94 0.07 -10.21
CA PHE A 162 17.84 0.86 -10.75
C PHE A 162 17.43 0.34 -12.10
N TRP A 163 16.12 0.18 -12.30
CA TRP A 163 15.54 -0.17 -13.58
C TRP A 163 14.73 1.00 -14.11
N LYS A 164 14.85 1.29 -15.39
CA LYS A 164 14.03 2.32 -16.04
C LYS A 164 12.57 1.90 -16.23
N MET A 165 12.32 0.61 -16.32
CA MET A 165 10.97 0.07 -16.50
C MET A 165 10.85 -1.30 -15.81
N ILE A 166 9.65 -1.60 -15.36
CA ILE A 166 9.24 -2.94 -14.90
C ILE A 166 8.18 -3.51 -15.85
N PRO A 167 8.02 -4.84 -15.94
CA PRO A 167 6.99 -5.43 -16.79
C PRO A 167 5.59 -4.86 -16.48
N ASN A 168 4.85 -4.46 -17.52
CA ASN A 168 3.51 -3.86 -17.37
C ASN A 168 2.54 -4.72 -16.52
N SER A 169 2.69 -6.05 -16.57
CA SER A 169 1.89 -6.98 -15.76
C SER A 169 2.07 -6.82 -14.25
N LYS A 170 3.19 -6.22 -13.80
CA LYS A 170 3.51 -5.97 -12.39
C LYS A 170 3.24 -4.52 -11.97
N TYR A 171 3.25 -3.58 -12.90
CA TYR A 171 3.03 -2.16 -12.61
C TYR A 171 1.66 -1.90 -11.97
N SER A 172 0.57 -2.41 -12.57
CA SER A 172 -0.78 -2.25 -12.01
C SER A 172 -0.92 -2.87 -10.61
N LEU A 173 -0.25 -4.01 -10.39
CA LEU A 173 -0.24 -4.68 -9.09
C LEU A 173 0.47 -3.82 -8.03
N LEU A 174 1.65 -3.28 -8.33
CA LEU A 174 2.40 -2.43 -7.40
C LEU A 174 1.61 -1.17 -7.04
N ASN A 175 1.04 -0.49 -8.03
CA ASN A 175 0.21 0.69 -7.77
C ASN A 175 -1.02 0.36 -6.91
N THR A 176 -1.63 -0.81 -7.13
CA THR A 176 -2.76 -1.28 -6.29
C THR A 176 -2.31 -1.57 -4.86
N LEU A 177 -1.14 -2.19 -4.68
CA LEU A 177 -0.56 -2.46 -3.36
C LEU A 177 -0.22 -1.17 -2.61
N ASP A 178 0.36 -0.18 -3.30
CA ASP A 178 0.66 1.13 -2.73
C ASP A 178 -0.61 1.86 -2.28
N THR A 179 -1.66 1.88 -3.11
CA THR A 179 -2.96 2.46 -2.74
C THR A 179 -3.56 1.74 -1.52
N ARG A 180 -3.55 0.40 -1.51
CA ARG A 180 -4.05 -0.38 -0.36
C ARG A 180 -3.27 -0.12 0.91
N ARG A 181 -1.95 0.06 0.82
CA ARG A 181 -1.11 0.42 1.95
C ARG A 181 -1.50 1.80 2.50
N ALA A 182 -1.63 2.79 1.62
CA ALA A 182 -2.06 4.13 2.04
C ALA A 182 -3.45 4.14 2.69
N GLU A 183 -4.41 3.36 2.17
CA GLU A 183 -5.73 3.18 2.76
C GLU A 183 -5.67 2.51 4.14
N ALA A 184 -4.83 1.49 4.29
CA ALA A 184 -4.63 0.80 5.56
C ALA A 184 -4.04 1.73 6.63
N ASP A 185 -3.03 2.52 6.27
CA ASP A 185 -2.37 3.47 7.17
C ASP A 185 -3.34 4.59 7.60
N LEU A 186 -4.14 5.11 6.66
CA LEU A 186 -5.19 6.09 6.98
C LEU A 186 -6.25 5.49 7.93
N THR A 187 -6.64 4.24 7.69
CA THR A 187 -7.59 3.52 8.53
C THR A 187 -7.03 3.31 9.93
N LEU A 188 -5.76 2.91 10.04
CA LEU A 188 -5.06 2.73 11.31
C LEU A 188 -5.04 4.05 12.10
N ALA A 189 -4.59 5.14 11.49
CA ALA A 189 -4.54 6.45 12.14
C ALA A 189 -5.94 6.94 12.60
N SER A 190 -6.98 6.64 11.81
CA SER A 190 -8.37 6.95 12.19
C SER A 190 -8.83 6.13 13.41
N LYS A 191 -8.48 4.84 13.45
CA LYS A 191 -8.79 3.95 14.58
C LYS A 191 -8.05 4.36 15.85
N GLU A 192 -6.78 4.75 15.76
CA GLU A 192 -6.00 5.25 16.89
C GLU A 192 -6.62 6.50 17.50
N ARG A 193 -6.98 7.49 16.67
CA ARG A 193 -7.71 8.68 17.14
C ARG A 193 -9.03 8.35 17.81
N HIS A 194 -9.74 7.35 17.30
CA HIS A 194 -10.99 6.89 17.91
C HIS A 194 -10.76 6.26 19.28
N VAL A 195 -9.72 5.44 19.43
CA VAL A 195 -9.30 4.83 20.70
C VAL A 195 -8.92 5.91 21.71
N ASP A 196 -8.15 6.91 21.31
CA ASP A 196 -7.74 8.00 22.22
C ASP A 196 -8.94 8.81 22.71
N LYS A 197 -9.89 9.10 21.80
CA LYS A 197 -11.16 9.75 22.18
C LYS A 197 -11.98 8.88 23.14
N GLN A 198 -12.02 7.57 22.94
CA GLN A 198 -12.71 6.66 23.87
C GLN A 198 -12.04 6.66 25.25
N LYS A 199 -10.70 6.65 25.32
CA LYS A 199 -9.96 6.75 26.59
C LYS A 199 -10.27 8.05 27.33
N GLU A 200 -10.35 9.17 26.61
CA GLU A 200 -10.74 10.46 27.17
C GLU A 200 -12.15 10.41 27.75
N LEU A 201 -13.12 9.86 27.00
CA LEU A 201 -14.50 9.71 27.45
C LEU A 201 -14.63 8.81 28.68
N VAL A 202 -13.89 7.68 28.71
CA VAL A 202 -13.85 6.79 29.88
C VAL A 202 -13.29 7.51 31.08
N THR A 203 -12.20 8.27 30.91
CA THR A 203 -11.61 9.06 32.00
C THR A 203 -12.60 10.10 32.55
N HIS A 204 -13.33 10.78 31.67
CA HIS A 204 -14.35 11.75 32.06
C HIS A 204 -15.54 11.07 32.76
N ALA A 205 -16.01 9.93 32.24
CA ALA A 205 -17.09 9.16 32.85
C ALA A 205 -16.70 8.65 34.24
N GLN A 206 -15.45 8.19 34.42
CA GLN A 206 -14.94 7.77 35.72
C GLN A 206 -14.94 8.94 36.72
N LYS A 207 -14.45 10.11 36.32
CA LYS A 207 -14.50 11.32 37.17
C LYS A 207 -15.94 11.69 37.55
N MET A 208 -16.88 11.59 36.62
CA MET A 208 -18.30 11.85 36.91
C MET A 208 -18.89 10.84 37.88
N LEU A 209 -18.53 9.56 37.74
CA LEU A 209 -18.93 8.50 38.65
C LEU A 209 -18.34 8.73 40.05
N ASP A 210 -17.06 9.05 40.14
CA ASP A 210 -16.37 9.35 41.39
C ASP A 210 -17.02 10.56 42.10
N ASN A 211 -17.32 11.63 41.35
CA ASN A 211 -18.02 12.79 41.89
C ASN A 211 -19.41 12.43 42.41
N ARG A 212 -20.18 11.60 41.70
CA ARG A 212 -21.49 11.13 42.18
C ARG A 212 -21.37 10.29 43.44
N HIS A 213 -20.37 9.43 43.55
CA HIS A 213 -20.11 8.70 44.79
C HIS A 213 -19.78 9.66 45.94
N LEU A 214 -18.96 10.68 45.70
CA LEU A 214 -18.67 11.69 46.70
C LEU A 214 -19.92 12.48 47.13
N GLU A 215 -20.82 12.81 46.19
CA GLU A 215 -22.10 13.48 46.49
C GLU A 215 -23.05 12.58 47.31
N LEU A 216 -23.15 11.30 46.96
CA LEU A 216 -24.10 10.37 47.58
C LEU A 216 -23.61 9.85 48.94
N ASP A 217 -22.39 9.35 48.98
CA ASP A 217 -21.79 8.65 50.14
C ASP A 217 -21.03 9.62 51.07
N GLY A 218 -20.75 10.83 50.58
CA GLY A 218 -19.97 11.84 51.28
C GLY A 218 -18.46 11.62 51.13
N ASN A 219 -17.68 12.66 51.42
CA ASN A 219 -16.23 12.53 51.47
C ASN A 219 -15.79 12.11 52.89
N PRO A 220 -15.22 10.90 53.09
CA PRO A 220 -14.77 10.45 54.41
C PRO A 220 -13.62 11.28 54.99
N ASN A 221 -12.92 12.06 54.16
CA ASN A 221 -11.84 12.96 54.54
C ASN A 221 -12.27 14.43 54.49
N PHE A 222 -13.57 14.72 54.61
CA PHE A 222 -14.07 16.09 54.62
C PHE A 222 -13.54 16.85 55.85
N ASN A 223 -12.60 17.77 55.63
CA ASN A 223 -12.04 18.67 56.65
C ASN A 223 -12.53 20.12 56.45
N GLY A 224 -13.73 20.31 55.88
CA GLY A 224 -14.32 21.62 55.59
C GLY A 224 -15.04 22.25 56.79
N ASP A 225 -15.62 23.43 56.57
CA ASP A 225 -16.41 24.17 57.57
C ASP A 225 -17.62 23.35 58.05
N GLU A 226 -17.76 23.20 59.37
CA GLU A 226 -18.88 22.49 60.00
C GLU A 226 -20.23 23.15 59.70
N ASN A 227 -20.25 24.44 59.35
CA ASN A 227 -21.48 25.16 59.00
C ASN A 227 -22.01 24.85 57.60
N LEU A 228 -21.32 24.03 56.81
CA LEU A 228 -21.82 23.62 55.50
C LEU A 228 -23.03 22.68 55.64
N PRO A 229 -23.97 22.72 54.67
CA PRO A 229 -25.10 21.80 54.63
C PRO A 229 -24.69 20.36 54.84
N ILE A 230 -25.48 19.62 55.61
CA ILE A 230 -25.14 18.28 56.08
C ILE A 230 -24.92 17.30 54.92
N GLU A 231 -25.64 17.49 53.82
CA GLU A 231 -25.52 16.72 52.58
C GLU A 231 -24.12 16.79 51.98
N ILE A 232 -23.46 17.95 52.10
CA ILE A 232 -22.10 18.18 51.57
C ILE A 232 -21.06 17.54 52.50
N ARG A 233 -21.33 17.50 53.82
CA ARG A 233 -20.37 16.99 54.81
C ARG A 233 -20.35 15.47 54.89
N ILE A 234 -21.52 14.84 55.00
CA ILE A 234 -21.65 13.39 55.26
C ILE A 234 -22.23 12.60 54.09
N GLY A 235 -22.61 13.28 53.00
CA GLY A 235 -23.28 12.69 51.85
C GLY A 235 -24.80 12.75 51.97
N ILE A 236 -25.46 12.81 50.81
CA ILE A 236 -26.92 12.92 50.72
C ILE A 236 -27.62 11.74 51.42
N ILE A 237 -27.09 10.52 51.30
CA ILE A 237 -27.74 9.32 51.87
C ILE A 237 -27.81 9.42 53.39
N LYS A 238 -26.68 9.71 54.05
CA LYS A 238 -26.62 9.84 55.51
C LYS A 238 -27.39 11.06 56.01
N ALA A 239 -27.38 12.17 55.26
CA ALA A 239 -28.19 13.34 55.57
C ALA A 239 -29.69 13.03 55.60
N ILE A 240 -30.18 12.24 54.64
CA ILE A 240 -31.58 11.78 54.62
C ILE A 240 -31.88 10.87 55.81
N GLU A 241 -30.99 9.94 56.15
CA GLU A 241 -31.15 9.06 57.32
C GLU A 241 -31.23 9.85 58.63
N GLN A 242 -30.34 10.82 58.82
CA GLN A 242 -30.34 11.68 60.00
C GLN A 242 -31.62 12.52 60.08
N THR A 243 -32.01 13.17 58.98
CA THR A 243 -33.25 13.98 58.92
C THR A 243 -34.48 13.13 59.25
N ARG A 244 -34.51 11.87 58.77
CA ARG A 244 -35.60 10.94 59.09
C ARG A 244 -35.61 10.57 60.58
N ASN A 245 -34.46 10.32 61.18
CA ASN A 245 -34.36 10.03 62.60
C ASN A 245 -34.81 11.23 63.45
N ASP A 246 -34.44 12.45 63.05
CA ASP A 246 -34.86 13.68 63.72
C ASP A 246 -36.38 13.86 63.62
N GLN A 247 -36.98 13.63 62.45
CA GLN A 247 -38.43 13.64 62.28
C GLN A 247 -39.15 12.59 63.14
N LEU A 248 -38.58 11.39 63.26
CA LEU A 248 -39.13 10.34 64.13
C LEU A 248 -39.09 10.76 65.59
N ASN A 249 -37.97 11.33 66.05
CA ASN A 249 -37.84 11.82 67.43
C ASN A 249 -38.87 12.91 67.74
N VAL A 250 -39.01 13.90 66.85
CA VAL A 250 -40.04 14.95 66.99
C VAL A 250 -41.45 14.35 67.02
N SER A 251 -41.72 13.34 66.19
CA SER A 251 -43.02 12.66 66.18
C SER A 251 -43.29 11.93 67.51
N PHE A 252 -42.28 11.28 68.09
CA PHE A 252 -42.39 10.66 69.41
C PHE A 252 -42.66 11.68 70.52
N GLU A 253 -42.00 12.84 70.48
CA GLU A 253 -42.23 13.93 71.43
C GLU A 253 -43.64 14.50 71.31
N VAL A 254 -44.13 14.72 70.08
CA VAL A 254 -45.50 15.17 69.82
C VAL A 254 -46.51 14.14 70.35
N ASP A 255 -46.28 12.84 70.12
CA ASP A 255 -47.16 11.79 70.64
C ASP A 255 -47.15 11.72 72.17
N LYS A 256 -45.99 11.93 72.81
CA LYS A 256 -45.88 12.02 74.27
C LYS A 256 -46.70 13.21 74.79
N LEU A 257 -46.51 14.40 74.22
CA LEU A 257 -47.27 15.60 74.58
C LEU A 257 -48.77 15.41 74.36
N ARG A 258 -49.19 14.75 73.28
CA ARG A 258 -50.60 14.41 73.05
C ARG A 258 -51.17 13.50 74.15
N ARG A 259 -50.40 12.51 74.61
CA ARG A 259 -50.80 11.64 75.73
C ARG A 259 -50.91 12.43 77.03
N GLU A 260 -49.95 13.29 77.33
CA GLU A 260 -49.97 14.16 78.53
C GLU A 260 -51.16 15.13 78.50
N ILE A 261 -51.43 15.78 77.36
CA ILE A 261 -52.60 16.66 77.19
C ILE A 261 -53.89 15.85 77.37
N LYS A 262 -53.99 14.66 76.79
CA LYS A 262 -55.16 13.79 76.95
C LYS A 262 -55.37 13.41 78.41
N GLN A 263 -54.34 12.94 79.12
CA GLN A 263 -54.41 12.61 80.54
C GLN A 263 -54.88 13.80 81.38
N THR A 264 -54.27 14.97 81.16
CA THR A 264 -54.66 16.20 81.87
C THR A 264 -56.10 16.59 81.57
N THR A 265 -56.56 16.43 80.32
CA THR A 265 -57.96 16.73 79.93
C THR A 265 -58.93 15.74 80.56
N ASP A 266 -58.59 14.45 80.58
CA ASP A 266 -59.40 13.40 81.22
C ASP A 266 -59.50 13.64 82.74
N GLU A 267 -58.41 14.04 83.40
CA GLU A 267 -58.38 14.46 84.81
C GLU A 267 -59.25 15.69 85.08
N ILE A 268 -59.16 16.74 84.24
CA ILE A 268 -60.01 17.92 84.35
C ILE A 268 -61.49 17.53 84.21
N ASN A 269 -61.82 16.69 83.24
CA ASN A 269 -63.19 16.24 83.02
C ASN A 269 -63.70 15.42 84.22
N GLN A 270 -62.86 14.56 84.78
CA GLN A 270 -63.19 13.81 86.00
C GLN A 270 -63.44 14.76 87.18
N LEU A 271 -62.54 15.73 87.43
CA LEU A 271 -62.71 16.72 88.50
C LEU A 271 -63.96 17.58 88.31
N LEU A 272 -64.30 17.95 87.06
CA LEU A 272 -65.53 18.67 86.76
C LEU A 272 -66.78 17.83 87.08
N GLU A 273 -66.75 16.54 86.74
CA GLU A 273 -67.86 15.63 87.05
C GLU A 273 -68.00 15.41 88.56
N GLU A 274 -66.89 15.19 89.27
CA GLU A 274 -66.86 15.12 90.74
C GLU A 274 -67.39 16.41 91.38
N ASN A 275 -67.04 17.58 90.84
CA ASN A 275 -67.53 18.86 91.34
C ASN A 275 -69.05 19.02 91.10
N LYS A 276 -69.56 18.64 89.92
CA LYS A 276 -71.01 18.60 89.68
C LYS A 276 -71.73 17.68 90.67
N GLU A 277 -71.17 16.49 90.93
CA GLU A 277 -71.72 15.57 91.92
C GLU A 277 -71.73 16.20 93.32
N LEU A 278 -70.64 16.85 93.75
CA LEU A 278 -70.55 17.51 95.05
C LEU A 278 -71.54 18.68 95.16
N VAL A 279 -71.69 19.49 94.12
CA VAL A 279 -72.69 20.58 94.07
C VAL A 279 -74.11 20.02 94.16
N SER A 280 -74.40 18.89 93.51
CA SER A 280 -75.72 18.24 93.61
C SER A 280 -76.03 17.69 95.01
N ARG A 281 -75.01 17.51 95.86
CA ARG A 281 -75.12 17.02 97.25
C ARG A 281 -75.15 18.14 98.28
N LEU A 282 -75.02 19.41 97.88
CA LEU A 282 -75.18 20.54 98.81
C LEU A 282 -76.68 20.75 99.10
N PRO A 283 -77.09 20.90 100.37
CA PRO A 283 -78.47 21.19 100.72
C PRO A 283 -78.89 22.56 100.17
N GLN A 284 -80.07 22.62 99.55
CA GLN A 284 -80.73 23.88 99.15
C GLN A 284 -81.18 24.68 100.36
#